data_AF-A0AAV5GR28-F1
#
_entry.id   AF-A0AAV5GR28-F1
#
_cell.length_a   1.000
_cell.length_b   1.000
_cell.length_c   1.000
_cell.angle_alpha   90.00
_cell.angle_beta   90.00
_cell.angle_gamma   90.00
#
_symmetry.space_group_name_H-M   'P 1'
#
loop_
_entity.id
_entity.type
_entity.pdbx_description
1 polymer ?
#
loop_
_entity_poly.entity_id
_entity_poly.type
_entity_poly.pdbx_seq_one_letter_code
_entity_poly.pdbx_strand_id
1 'polypeptide(L)'
;MQLANWLEQHRVFLDPRLSLVSRADGSTAGYLECCPDVSVPVALLWRDDALDWIKGTELQRELSRIDMSTTRLQAFYDDVVLPIFSTSKWDPDTGPNFSFAHLLRAYSLVSSRAFQVSSYHSLALVPLADAFNHSDPPHVHFASDMWVCPECGRLEACPHDEETAIVGAGTGAGAIADENADGAEETVDMVSERAIEADEEVFNTYGAGMANAKLVASYGFLLEGNEHDVVSFEHDEVIDALASCAAQGAAPEQAPLSDLTSEQRWLMA
;
A
#
# COMPACT_ATOMS: atom_id res chain seq x y z
N MET A 1 27.48 -9.51 9.97
CA MET A 1 27.65 -8.05 10.13
C MET A 1 26.26 -7.51 10.46
N GLN A 2 26.06 -6.82 11.60
CA GLN A 2 24.75 -6.26 11.91
C GLN A 2 24.40 -5.22 10.84
N LEU A 3 23.25 -5.37 10.18
CA LEU A 3 22.76 -4.50 9.10
C LEU A 3 22.87 -3.00 9.44
N ALA A 4 22.60 -2.63 10.69
CA ALA A 4 22.76 -1.27 11.19
C ALA A 4 24.18 -0.71 10.97
N ASN A 5 25.22 -1.51 11.24
CA ASN A 5 26.62 -1.10 11.02
C ASN A 5 26.94 -0.95 9.53
N TRP A 6 26.32 -1.77 8.67
CA TRP A 6 26.50 -1.65 7.22
C TRP A 6 25.88 -0.36 6.70
N LEU A 7 24.64 -0.05 7.11
CA LEU A 7 23.95 1.19 6.74
C LEU A 7 24.74 2.43 7.23
N GLU A 8 25.21 2.40 8.48
CA GLU A 8 26.04 3.49 9.04
C GLU A 8 27.37 3.66 8.30
N GLN A 9 28.08 2.55 8.03
CA GLN A 9 29.34 2.58 7.28
C GLN A 9 29.17 3.15 5.86
N HIS A 10 28.05 2.86 5.21
CA HIS A 10 27.75 3.31 3.85
C HIS A 10 26.92 4.59 3.80
N ARG A 11 26.65 5.20 4.97
CA ARG A 11 25.93 6.48 5.08
C ARG A 11 24.56 6.44 4.38
N VAL A 12 23.85 5.33 4.56
CA VAL A 12 22.48 5.13 4.06
C VAL A 12 21.50 5.51 5.17
N PHE A 13 20.57 6.41 4.87
CA PHE A 13 19.59 6.93 5.84
C PHE A 13 18.18 6.40 5.53
N LEU A 14 17.54 5.85 6.56
CA LEU A 14 16.13 5.46 6.59
C LEU A 14 15.33 6.52 7.36
N ASP A 15 14.00 6.37 7.45
CA ASP A 15 13.16 7.26 8.27
C ASP A 15 13.80 7.43 9.68
N PRO A 16 14.16 8.66 10.09
CA PRO A 16 14.87 8.92 11.33
C PRO A 16 14.07 8.59 12.59
N ARG A 17 12.77 8.31 12.46
CA ARG A 17 11.91 7.84 13.55
C ARG A 17 12.03 6.35 13.81
N LEU A 18 12.65 5.59 12.90
CA LEU A 18 12.84 4.15 13.04
C LEU A 18 14.21 3.85 13.67
N SER A 19 14.21 2.92 14.62
CA SER A 19 15.44 2.30 15.13
C SER A 19 15.51 0.87 14.63
N LEU A 20 16.70 0.34 14.36
CA LEU A 20 16.84 -1.06 13.93
C LEU A 20 17.24 -1.92 15.13
N VAL A 21 16.32 -2.77 15.58
CA VAL A 21 16.56 -3.72 16.68
C VAL A 21 16.58 -5.14 16.12
N SER A 22 17.75 -5.77 16.08
CA SER A 22 17.88 -7.20 15.76
C SER A 22 17.89 -8.02 17.05
N ARG A 23 16.95 -8.96 17.19
CA ARG A 23 16.92 -9.90 18.31
C ARG A 23 17.43 -11.27 17.86
N ALA A 24 18.30 -11.88 18.69
CA ALA A 24 18.92 -13.17 18.38
C ALA A 24 17.95 -14.38 18.52
N ASP A 25 16.74 -14.16 19.03
CA ASP A 25 15.73 -15.19 19.30
C ASP A 25 14.77 -15.45 18.11
N GLY A 26 14.96 -14.74 16.99
CA GLY A 26 14.07 -14.83 15.82
C GLY A 26 12.68 -14.20 16.07
N SER A 27 12.51 -13.48 17.18
CA SER A 27 11.25 -12.82 17.52
C SER A 27 11.05 -11.55 16.70
N THR A 28 9.84 -11.36 16.19
CA THR A 28 9.39 -10.11 15.55
C THR A 28 9.10 -8.99 16.57
N ALA A 29 9.21 -9.26 17.88
CA ALA A 29 8.97 -8.27 18.92
C ALA A 29 9.84 -7.01 18.75
N GLY A 30 11.12 -7.18 18.40
CA GLY A 30 12.01 -6.04 18.18
C GLY A 30 11.58 -5.18 16.99
N TYR A 31 11.06 -5.80 15.92
CA TYR A 31 10.49 -5.07 14.78
C TYR A 31 9.22 -4.30 15.19
N LEU A 32 8.31 -4.94 15.93
CA LEU A 32 7.07 -4.29 16.38
C LEU A 32 7.31 -3.14 17.36
N GLU A 33 8.38 -3.20 18.17
CA GLU A 33 8.84 -2.10 19.02
C GLU A 33 9.34 -0.89 18.21
N CYS A 34 9.77 -1.10 16.97
CA CYS A 34 10.22 -0.04 16.07
C CYS A 34 9.07 0.60 15.28
N CYS A 35 7.92 -0.06 15.23
CA CYS A 35 6.72 0.50 14.61
C CYS A 35 6.19 1.70 15.40
N PRO A 36 5.58 2.70 14.74
CA PRO A 36 5.06 3.88 15.42
C PRO A 36 4.10 3.53 16.58
N ASP A 37 4.33 4.13 17.75
CA ASP A 37 3.42 3.98 18.90
C ASP A 37 2.03 4.57 18.62
N VAL A 38 1.98 5.64 17.81
CA VAL A 38 0.76 6.31 17.37
C VAL A 38 0.25 5.68 16.08
N SER A 39 -1.07 5.52 15.96
CA SER A 39 -1.70 5.06 14.73
C SER A 39 -1.36 5.97 13.55
N VAL A 40 -1.10 5.37 12.39
CA VAL A 40 -0.89 6.12 11.14
C VAL A 40 -2.21 6.82 10.79
N PRO A 41 -2.22 8.12 10.46
CA PRO A 41 -3.44 8.91 10.28
C PRO A 41 -4.10 8.65 8.91
N VAL A 42 -4.31 7.38 8.55
CA VAL A 42 -4.97 6.96 7.31
C VAL A 42 -6.41 7.48 7.29
N ALA A 43 -6.84 8.08 6.17
CA ALA A 43 -8.14 8.74 6.11
C ALA A 43 -9.33 7.80 6.29
N LEU A 44 -9.13 6.50 6.02
CA LEU A 44 -10.12 5.47 6.31
C LEU A 44 -10.55 5.43 7.80
N LEU A 45 -9.65 5.84 8.69
CA LEU A 45 -9.88 5.87 10.13
C LEU A 45 -10.23 7.26 10.66
N TRP A 46 -10.34 8.28 9.80
CA TRP A 46 -10.75 9.63 10.21
C TRP A 46 -12.17 9.63 10.79
N ARG A 47 -12.42 10.61 11.67
CA ARG A 47 -13.67 10.79 12.43
C ARG A 47 -14.06 12.25 12.46
N ASP A 48 -15.31 12.47 12.87
CA ASP A 48 -15.81 13.80 13.22
C ASP A 48 -15.60 14.81 12.08
N ASP A 49 -15.16 16.02 12.42
CA ASP A 49 -14.97 17.15 11.51
C ASP A 49 -14.00 16.84 10.35
N ALA A 50 -13.09 15.86 10.50
CA ALA A 50 -12.17 15.49 9.43
C ALA A 50 -12.89 14.86 8.22
N LEU A 51 -14.05 14.23 8.43
CA LEU A 51 -14.88 13.71 7.34
C LEU A 51 -15.59 14.82 6.56
N ASP A 52 -15.73 16.01 7.15
CA ASP A 52 -16.28 17.17 6.43
C ASP A 52 -15.28 17.73 5.42
N TRP A 53 -13.97 17.62 5.68
CA TRP A 53 -12.91 18.15 4.82
C TRP A 53 -12.82 17.43 3.47
N ILE A 54 -13.29 16.20 3.39
CA ILE A 54 -13.17 15.37 2.19
C ILE A 54 -14.41 15.43 1.28
N LYS A 55 -15.47 16.12 1.70
CA LYS A 55 -16.72 16.19 0.94
C LYS A 55 -16.49 16.77 -0.46
N GLY A 56 -16.91 16.04 -1.49
CA GLY A 56 -16.77 16.42 -2.90
C GLY A 56 -15.34 16.27 -3.45
N THR A 57 -14.42 15.65 -2.71
CA THR A 57 -13.04 15.43 -3.16
C THR A 57 -12.85 14.02 -3.72
N GLU A 58 -11.78 13.82 -4.49
CA GLU A 58 -11.37 12.47 -4.91
C GLU A 58 -11.06 11.54 -3.73
N LEU A 59 -10.65 12.08 -2.58
CA LEU A 59 -10.44 11.27 -1.38
C LEU A 59 -11.75 10.66 -0.88
N GLN A 60 -12.87 11.40 -0.90
CA GLN A 60 -14.16 10.81 -0.58
C GLN A 60 -14.52 9.68 -1.53
N ARG A 61 -14.32 9.88 -2.84
CA ARG A 61 -14.57 8.83 -3.85
C ARG A 61 -13.68 7.60 -3.63
N GLU A 62 -12.40 7.81 -3.34
CA GLU A 62 -11.46 6.72 -3.07
C GLU A 62 -11.84 5.92 -1.82
N LEU A 63 -12.26 6.59 -0.74
CA LEU A 63 -12.77 5.89 0.46
C LEU A 63 -14.03 5.08 0.16
N SER A 64 -14.91 5.58 -0.72
CA SER A 64 -16.08 4.81 -1.18
C SER A 64 -15.69 3.57 -1.99
N ARG A 65 -14.61 3.61 -2.77
CA ARG A 65 -14.11 2.46 -3.56
C ARG A 65 -13.47 1.37 -2.72
N ILE A 66 -12.75 1.74 -1.66
CA ILE A 66 -12.09 0.80 -0.75
C ILE A 66 -13.12 -0.08 -0.01
N ASP A 67 -14.38 0.37 0.09
CA ASP A 67 -15.49 -0.34 0.73
C ASP A 67 -15.13 -0.89 2.13
N MET A 68 -14.32 -0.12 2.86
CA MET A 68 -13.97 -0.40 4.24
C MET A 68 -14.39 0.79 5.10
N SER A 69 -14.92 0.50 6.28
CA SER A 69 -15.39 1.52 7.20
C SER A 69 -15.16 1.07 8.62
N THR A 70 -15.25 2.02 9.54
CA THR A 70 -15.07 1.68 10.95
C THR A 70 -16.22 0.85 11.50
N THR A 71 -17.41 0.98 10.94
CA THR A 71 -18.53 0.08 11.23
C THR A 71 -18.21 -1.35 10.82
N ARG A 72 -17.61 -1.56 9.63
CA ARG A 72 -17.17 -2.88 9.17
C ARG A 72 -16.03 -3.43 10.04
N LEU A 73 -15.06 -2.59 10.41
CA LEU A 73 -13.98 -2.98 11.33
C LEU A 73 -14.51 -3.35 12.72
N GLN A 74 -15.51 -2.62 13.22
CA GLN A 74 -16.16 -2.92 14.50
C GLN A 74 -16.89 -4.26 14.44
N ALA A 75 -17.66 -4.51 13.38
CA ALA A 75 -18.30 -5.81 13.18
C ALA A 75 -17.27 -6.95 13.12
N PHE A 76 -16.17 -6.76 12.38
CA PHE A 76 -15.07 -7.74 12.34
C PHE A 76 -14.44 -7.96 13.72
N TYR A 77 -14.25 -6.90 14.51
CA TYR A 77 -13.76 -7.00 15.87
C TYR A 77 -14.68 -7.85 16.75
N ASP A 78 -15.98 -7.57 16.73
CA ASP A 78 -16.97 -8.21 17.58
C ASP A 78 -17.22 -9.67 17.17
N ASP A 79 -17.34 -9.93 15.86
CA ASP A 79 -17.78 -11.22 15.34
C ASP A 79 -16.64 -12.21 15.06
N VAL A 80 -15.40 -11.72 14.87
CA VAL A 80 -14.25 -12.56 14.51
C VAL A 80 -13.13 -12.47 15.53
N VAL A 81 -12.69 -11.26 15.87
CA VAL A 81 -11.49 -11.06 16.70
C VAL A 81 -11.75 -11.46 18.16
N LEU A 82 -12.83 -10.97 18.77
CA LEU A 82 -13.17 -11.31 20.17
C LEU A 82 -13.39 -12.81 20.41
N PRO A 83 -14.07 -13.57 19.53
CA PRO A 83 -14.22 -15.02 19.69
C PRO A 83 -12.89 -15.79 19.65
N ILE A 84 -11.90 -15.34 18.88
CA ILE A 84 -10.57 -15.98 18.84
C ILE A 84 -9.90 -15.89 20.22
N PHE A 85 -9.93 -14.71 20.85
CA PHE A 85 -9.40 -14.55 22.20
C PHE A 85 -10.15 -15.40 23.22
N SER A 86 -11.47 -15.54 23.07
CA SER A 86 -12.31 -16.34 23.97
C SER A 86 -12.11 -17.85 23.85
N THR A 87 -11.56 -18.33 22.72
CA THR A 87 -11.33 -19.76 22.44
C THR A 87 -9.86 -20.17 22.56
N SER A 88 -8.95 -19.20 22.55
CA SER A 88 -7.51 -19.41 22.72
C SER A 88 -7.11 -19.64 24.18
N LYS A 89 -5.87 -20.10 24.43
CA LYS A 89 -5.25 -20.12 25.78
C LYS A 89 -4.91 -18.72 26.31
N TRP A 90 -5.45 -17.68 25.68
CA TRP A 90 -5.30 -16.31 26.13
C TRP A 90 -5.99 -16.15 27.47
N ASP A 91 -5.22 -15.82 28.48
CA ASP A 91 -5.74 -15.54 29.81
C ASP A 91 -6.17 -14.06 29.86
N PRO A 92 -7.47 -13.76 29.97
CA PRO A 92 -7.96 -12.38 30.03
C PRO A 92 -7.49 -11.63 31.27
N ASP A 93 -7.12 -12.34 32.34
CA ASP A 93 -6.73 -11.76 33.63
C ASP A 93 -5.21 -11.44 33.69
N THR A 94 -4.40 -12.08 32.85
CA THR A 94 -2.93 -11.86 32.80
C THR A 94 -2.43 -11.30 31.47
N GLY A 95 -3.23 -11.39 30.40
CA GLY A 95 -2.94 -10.78 29.10
C GLY A 95 -3.22 -9.27 29.06
N PRO A 96 -2.58 -8.52 28.15
CA PRO A 96 -2.92 -7.12 27.92
C PRO A 96 -4.38 -6.97 27.49
N ASN A 97 -5.09 -5.98 28.03
CA ASN A 97 -6.48 -5.73 27.67
C ASN A 97 -6.57 -5.31 26.18
N PHE A 98 -7.07 -6.22 25.35
CA PHE A 98 -7.24 -5.97 23.92
C PHE A 98 -8.57 -5.22 23.69
N SER A 99 -8.52 -4.16 22.89
CA SER A 99 -9.66 -3.27 22.66
C SER A 99 -9.79 -2.96 21.17
N PHE A 100 -10.94 -2.42 20.77
CA PHE A 100 -11.14 -2.00 19.38
C PHE A 100 -10.08 -0.98 18.91
N ALA A 101 -9.58 -0.12 19.81
CA ALA A 101 -8.49 0.80 19.50
C ALA A 101 -7.19 0.09 19.11
N HIS A 102 -6.89 -1.06 19.73
CA HIS A 102 -5.74 -1.89 19.34
C HIS A 102 -5.92 -2.51 17.95
N LEU A 103 -7.14 -2.92 17.59
CA LEU A 103 -7.44 -3.36 16.23
C LEU A 103 -7.24 -2.22 15.23
N LEU A 104 -7.74 -1.01 15.52
CA LEU A 104 -7.56 0.14 14.64
C LEU A 104 -6.08 0.51 14.47
N ARG A 105 -5.28 0.42 15.53
CA ARG A 105 -3.82 0.62 15.45
C ARG A 105 -3.18 -0.44 14.55
N ALA A 106 -3.46 -1.72 14.78
CA ALA A 106 -2.94 -2.81 13.96
C ALA A 106 -3.37 -2.66 12.49
N TYR A 107 -4.63 -2.30 12.25
CA TYR A 107 -5.14 -2.01 10.91
C TYR A 107 -4.35 -0.89 10.25
N SER A 108 -4.17 0.25 10.93
CA SER A 108 -3.44 1.39 10.38
C SER A 108 -2.00 1.04 10.02
N LEU A 109 -1.36 0.15 10.79
CA LEU A 109 -0.01 -0.31 10.54
C LEU A 109 0.03 -1.22 9.32
N VAL A 110 -0.82 -2.25 9.27
CA VAL A 110 -0.88 -3.19 8.14
C VAL A 110 -1.27 -2.48 6.85
N SER A 111 -2.27 -1.60 6.88
CA SER A 111 -2.74 -0.91 5.68
C SER A 111 -1.68 0.02 5.06
N SER A 112 -0.79 0.57 5.88
CA SER A 112 0.22 1.56 5.46
C SER A 112 1.61 0.98 5.21
N ARG A 113 1.89 -0.26 5.64
CA ARG A 113 3.25 -0.83 5.61
C ARG A 113 3.36 -2.21 5.00
N ALA A 114 2.25 -2.94 4.85
CA ALA A 114 2.33 -4.31 4.36
C ALA A 114 2.53 -4.35 2.84
N PHE A 115 3.31 -5.33 2.40
CA PHE A 115 3.63 -5.60 1.00
C PHE A 115 2.86 -6.81 0.51
N GLN A 116 2.46 -6.77 -0.76
CA GLN A 116 2.07 -7.99 -1.45
C GLN A 116 3.34 -8.79 -1.76
N VAL A 117 3.50 -9.95 -1.13
CA VAL A 117 4.74 -10.74 -1.20
C VAL A 117 4.67 -11.79 -2.29
N SER A 118 3.61 -12.60 -2.31
CA SER A 118 3.41 -13.64 -3.32
C SER A 118 1.98 -14.17 -3.32
N SER A 119 1.65 -15.06 -4.27
CA SER A 119 0.39 -15.81 -4.31
C SER A 119 0.14 -16.68 -3.05
N TYR A 120 1.19 -17.11 -2.36
CA TYR A 120 1.10 -17.93 -1.15
C TYR A 120 1.08 -17.07 0.13
N HIS A 121 2.04 -16.15 0.26
CA HIS A 121 2.17 -15.31 1.45
C HIS A 121 1.14 -14.17 1.48
N SER A 122 0.57 -13.81 0.32
CA SER A 122 -0.40 -12.73 0.14
C SER A 122 0.15 -11.37 0.60
N LEU A 123 -0.30 -10.86 1.74
CA LEU A 123 0.07 -9.58 2.32
C LEU A 123 0.88 -9.80 3.62
N ALA A 124 2.05 -9.20 3.73
CA ALA A 124 2.88 -9.30 4.92
C ALA A 124 3.58 -7.99 5.28
N LEU A 125 3.81 -7.77 6.59
CA LEU A 125 4.78 -6.78 7.03
C LEU A 125 6.17 -7.34 6.77
N VAL A 126 6.98 -6.61 6.00
CA VAL A 126 8.34 -7.01 5.66
C VAL A 126 9.30 -6.08 6.41
N PRO A 127 9.91 -6.54 7.52
CA PRO A 127 10.86 -5.73 8.27
C PRO A 127 11.95 -5.20 7.35
N LEU A 128 12.41 -3.97 7.61
CA LEU A 128 13.34 -3.18 6.78
C LEU A 128 12.73 -2.64 5.49
N ALA A 129 12.04 -3.46 4.69
CA ALA A 129 11.44 -2.98 3.44
C ALA A 129 10.35 -1.93 3.68
N ASP A 130 9.60 -2.06 4.79
CA ASP A 130 8.58 -1.11 5.20
C ASP A 130 9.11 0.16 5.90
N ALA A 131 10.43 0.30 6.00
CA ALA A 131 11.09 1.47 6.58
C ALA A 131 11.34 2.59 5.55
N PHE A 132 11.35 2.26 4.26
CA PHE A 132 11.61 3.21 3.19
C PHE A 132 10.33 4.01 2.89
N ASN A 133 10.42 5.34 2.93
CA ASN A 133 9.30 6.23 2.58
C ASN A 133 9.00 6.19 1.07
N HIS A 134 7.83 6.69 0.68
CA HIS A 134 7.43 6.74 -0.73
C HIS A 134 7.94 7.99 -1.45
N SER A 135 8.47 7.80 -2.66
CA SER A 135 8.56 8.86 -3.66
C SER A 135 8.22 8.31 -5.05
N ASP A 136 7.91 9.24 -5.96
CA ASP A 136 7.83 8.97 -7.39
C ASP A 136 8.58 10.10 -8.13
N PRO A 137 9.72 9.84 -8.79
CA PRO A 137 10.37 8.54 -8.97
C PRO A 137 11.05 8.01 -7.69
N PRO A 138 11.15 6.68 -7.52
CA PRO A 138 11.81 6.07 -6.36
C PRO A 138 13.34 5.96 -6.50
N HIS A 139 14.01 5.60 -5.41
CA HIS A 139 15.42 5.15 -5.40
C HIS A 139 15.51 3.63 -5.48
N VAL A 140 14.61 2.94 -4.78
CA VAL A 140 14.55 1.49 -4.67
C VAL A 140 13.13 0.99 -4.93
N HIS A 141 12.99 -0.30 -5.26
CA HIS A 141 11.70 -0.99 -5.27
C HIS A 141 11.78 -2.30 -4.49
N PHE A 142 10.62 -2.76 -4.03
CA PHE A 142 10.45 -4.09 -3.46
C PHE A 142 10.32 -5.14 -4.56
N ALA A 143 11.15 -6.18 -4.52
CA ALA A 143 11.17 -7.29 -5.45
C ALA A 143 10.92 -8.61 -4.72
N SER A 144 10.01 -9.42 -5.26
CA SER A 144 9.68 -10.74 -4.74
C SER A 144 9.23 -11.68 -5.86
N ASP A 145 9.36 -12.99 -5.61
CA ASP A 145 8.80 -14.02 -6.47
C ASP A 145 7.27 -14.13 -6.28
N MET A 146 6.54 -13.33 -7.06
CA MET A 146 5.08 -13.23 -6.92
C MET A 146 4.34 -14.53 -7.33
N TRP A 147 4.93 -15.29 -8.26
CA TRP A 147 4.30 -16.44 -8.93
C TRP A 147 4.83 -17.77 -8.39
N VAL A 148 4.55 -18.02 -7.11
CA VAL A 148 4.82 -19.31 -6.48
C VAL A 148 3.55 -20.17 -6.44
N CYS A 149 3.68 -21.45 -6.09
CA CYS A 149 2.54 -22.31 -5.80
C CYS A 149 1.66 -21.69 -4.69
N PRO A 150 0.37 -21.37 -4.95
CA PRO A 150 -0.52 -20.77 -3.95
C PRO A 150 -0.81 -21.67 -2.74
N GLU A 151 -0.49 -22.96 -2.81
CA GLU A 151 -0.77 -23.93 -1.74
C GLU A 151 0.45 -24.22 -0.86
N CYS A 152 1.67 -24.14 -1.42
CA CYS A 152 2.88 -24.54 -0.70
C CYS A 152 4.06 -23.56 -0.81
N GLY A 153 3.91 -22.44 -1.52
CA GLY A 153 4.92 -21.38 -1.58
C GLY A 153 6.14 -21.68 -2.45
N ARG A 154 6.30 -22.89 -2.99
CA ARG A 154 7.44 -23.23 -3.84
C ARG A 154 7.41 -22.47 -5.15
N LEU A 155 8.56 -21.92 -5.51
CA LEU A 155 8.82 -21.33 -6.83
C LEU A 155 9.03 -22.40 -7.91
N GLU A 156 9.64 -23.52 -7.52
CA GLU A 156 9.89 -24.64 -8.42
C GLU A 156 8.68 -25.58 -8.55
N ALA A 157 8.80 -26.53 -9.48
CA ALA A 157 7.78 -27.53 -9.73
C ALA A 157 7.41 -28.28 -8.43
N CYS A 158 6.12 -28.36 -8.16
CA CYS A 158 5.59 -28.96 -6.94
C CYS A 158 4.45 -29.94 -7.24
N PRO A 159 4.08 -30.83 -6.29
CA PRO A 159 3.00 -31.79 -6.50
C PRO A 159 1.63 -31.17 -6.86
N HIS A 160 1.43 -29.87 -6.61
CA HIS A 160 0.18 -29.16 -6.92
C HIS A 160 0.11 -28.67 -8.38
N ASP A 161 1.20 -28.76 -9.15
CA ASP A 161 1.22 -28.33 -10.56
C ASP A 161 0.43 -29.29 -11.46
N GLU A 162 0.24 -30.55 -11.03
CA GLU A 162 -0.48 -31.56 -11.81
C GLU A 162 -2.00 -31.31 -11.85
N GLU A 163 -2.55 -30.47 -10.96
CA GLU A 163 -3.99 -30.18 -10.90
C GLU A 163 -4.44 -29.01 -11.81
N THR A 164 -3.49 -28.25 -12.37
CA THR A 164 -3.77 -27.09 -13.25
C THR A 164 -3.56 -27.36 -14.75
N ALA A 165 -3.35 -28.61 -15.15
CA ALA A 165 -3.24 -29.01 -16.56
C ALA A 165 -4.61 -29.02 -17.29
N ILE A 166 -5.23 -27.84 -17.46
CA ILE A 166 -6.39 -27.64 -18.35
C ILE A 166 -6.10 -26.47 -19.32
N VAL A 167 -5.58 -26.87 -20.50
CA VAL A 167 -5.58 -26.24 -21.85
C VAL A 167 -5.17 -24.76 -22.03
N GLY A 168 -4.00 -24.52 -22.68
CA GLY A 168 -3.77 -23.27 -23.42
C GLY A 168 -2.34 -22.83 -23.77
N ALA A 169 -1.59 -23.65 -24.53
CA ALA A 169 -0.48 -23.29 -25.44
C ALA A 169 0.54 -22.16 -25.10
N GLY A 170 1.84 -22.51 -25.03
CA GLY A 170 2.92 -21.56 -25.39
C GLY A 170 4.31 -21.75 -24.78
N THR A 171 5.02 -22.81 -25.19
CA THR A 171 6.49 -22.87 -25.39
C THR A 171 7.44 -22.06 -24.47
N GLY A 172 8.09 -22.78 -23.55
CA GLY A 172 9.55 -22.89 -23.52
C GLY A 172 10.38 -21.74 -22.92
N ALA A 173 10.81 -21.93 -21.67
CA ALA A 173 12.19 -21.68 -21.27
C ALA A 173 12.61 -22.87 -20.38
N GLY A 174 13.62 -23.62 -20.81
CA GLY A 174 14.10 -24.77 -20.07
C GLY A 174 14.61 -24.34 -18.70
N ALA A 175 14.00 -24.87 -17.64
CA ALA A 175 14.59 -24.88 -16.32
C ALA A 175 15.90 -25.68 -16.44
N ILE A 176 17.01 -24.97 -16.44
CA ILE A 176 18.28 -25.57 -16.04
C ILE A 176 18.04 -25.90 -14.57
N ALA A 177 17.84 -27.17 -14.27
CA ALA A 177 17.78 -27.65 -12.90
C ALA A 177 19.13 -27.32 -12.26
N ASP A 178 19.18 -26.24 -11.50
CA ASP A 178 20.29 -26.01 -10.60
C ASP A 178 20.12 -27.03 -9.47
N GLU A 179 20.95 -28.06 -9.50
CA GLU A 179 20.97 -29.14 -8.51
C GLU A 179 21.36 -28.64 -7.08
N ASN A 180 21.45 -27.31 -6.87
CA ASN A 180 21.70 -26.64 -5.59
C ASN A 180 20.48 -25.89 -5.00
N ALA A 181 19.29 -25.95 -5.61
CA ALA A 181 18.12 -25.20 -5.12
C ALA A 181 17.40 -25.83 -3.91
N ASP A 182 17.83 -27.00 -3.45
CA ASP A 182 17.34 -27.61 -2.20
C ASP A 182 18.02 -26.93 -1.00
N GLY A 183 17.67 -25.66 -0.76
CA GLY A 183 18.22 -24.83 0.32
C GLY A 183 18.44 -23.35 0.02
N ALA A 184 17.98 -22.81 -1.12
CA ALA A 184 17.97 -21.36 -1.31
C ALA A 184 16.97 -20.74 -0.31
N GLU A 185 17.45 -19.81 0.52
CA GLU A 185 16.57 -19.08 1.44
C GLU A 185 15.57 -18.26 0.61
N GLU A 186 14.28 -18.51 0.80
CA GLU A 186 13.21 -17.67 0.23
C GLU A 186 13.36 -16.28 0.85
N THR A 187 13.73 -15.32 0.00
CA THR A 187 14.02 -13.94 0.40
C THR A 187 13.22 -12.97 -0.46
N VAL A 188 13.18 -11.73 0.01
CA VAL A 188 12.63 -10.60 -0.73
C VAL A 188 13.68 -9.51 -0.74
N ASP A 189 13.76 -8.78 -1.84
CA ASP A 189 14.85 -7.86 -2.10
C ASP A 189 14.35 -6.41 -2.19
N MET A 190 15.17 -5.49 -1.68
CA MET A 190 15.05 -4.06 -1.99
C MET A 190 16.10 -3.73 -3.04
N VAL A 191 15.67 -3.45 -4.26
CA VAL A 191 16.55 -3.29 -5.43
C VAL A 191 16.65 -1.81 -5.80
N SER A 192 17.87 -1.31 -5.97
CA SER A 192 18.12 0.06 -6.41
C SER A 192 17.82 0.24 -7.90
N GLU A 193 17.02 1.26 -8.22
CA GLU A 193 16.68 1.66 -9.60
C GLU A 193 17.66 2.69 -10.17
N ARG A 194 18.33 3.43 -9.28
CA ARG A 194 19.30 4.46 -9.64
C ARG A 194 20.45 4.51 -8.64
N ALA A 195 21.49 5.26 -9.01
CA ALA A 195 22.54 5.59 -8.07
C ALA A 195 21.96 6.34 -6.87
N ILE A 196 22.43 5.97 -5.68
CA ILE A 196 22.06 6.57 -4.40
C ILE A 196 23.31 7.26 -3.86
N GLU A 197 23.21 8.56 -3.64
CA GLU A 197 24.28 9.37 -3.07
C GLU A 197 24.39 9.11 -1.57
N ALA A 198 25.61 9.25 -1.03
CA ALA A 198 25.79 9.18 0.41
C ALA A 198 25.01 10.31 1.10
N ASP A 199 24.42 10.02 2.25
CA ASP A 199 23.65 10.97 3.07
C ASP A 199 22.27 11.39 2.55
N GLU A 200 21.80 10.85 1.43
CA GLU A 200 20.41 11.04 1.02
C GLU A 200 19.48 10.00 1.65
N GLU A 201 18.23 10.40 1.90
CA GLU A 201 17.19 9.46 2.29
C GLU A 201 16.82 8.58 1.10
N VAL A 202 16.74 7.27 1.35
CA VAL A 202 16.35 6.30 0.32
C VAL A 202 14.84 6.14 0.33
N PHE A 203 14.22 6.35 -0.83
CA PHE A 203 12.78 6.24 -1.00
C PHE A 203 12.41 5.03 -1.87
N ASN A 204 11.38 4.31 -1.47
CA ASN A 204 10.72 3.25 -2.19
C ASN A 204 9.54 3.78 -3.03
N THR A 205 8.98 2.94 -3.89
CA THR A 205 7.64 3.13 -4.44
C THR A 205 6.63 2.25 -3.68
N TYR A 206 5.51 2.83 -3.25
CA TYR A 206 4.40 2.06 -2.66
C TYR A 206 3.46 1.48 -3.74
N GLY A 207 3.74 1.78 -5.01
CA GLY A 207 2.89 1.54 -6.15
C GLY A 207 3.08 2.65 -7.19
N ALA A 208 3.09 2.27 -8.47
CA ALA A 208 3.19 3.24 -9.55
C ALA A 208 1.87 4.01 -9.72
N GLY A 209 1.96 5.31 -10.00
CA GLY A 209 0.80 6.10 -10.45
C GLY A 209 -0.24 6.40 -9.37
N MET A 210 0.17 6.55 -8.10
CA MET A 210 -0.79 6.82 -7.03
C MET A 210 -1.10 8.31 -6.88
N ALA A 211 -2.37 8.66 -7.10
CA ALA A 211 -2.92 9.97 -6.74
C ALA A 211 -2.88 10.21 -5.23
N ASN A 212 -2.86 11.47 -4.81
CA ASN A 212 -2.92 11.88 -3.40
C ASN A 212 -4.17 11.36 -2.68
N ALA A 213 -5.30 11.20 -3.39
CA ALA A 213 -6.49 10.55 -2.83
C ALA A 213 -6.18 9.14 -2.29
N LYS A 214 -5.36 8.36 -3.03
CA LYS A 214 -4.93 7.03 -2.60
C LYS A 214 -3.94 7.10 -1.45
N LEU A 215 -2.96 7.99 -1.56
CA LEU A 215 -1.90 8.16 -0.56
C LEU A 215 -2.48 8.53 0.81
N VAL A 216 -3.43 9.46 0.85
CA VAL A 216 -4.08 9.89 2.08
C VAL A 216 -5.01 8.78 2.62
N ALA A 217 -5.74 8.10 1.75
CA ALA A 217 -6.64 7.01 2.13
C ALA A 217 -5.91 5.85 2.83
N SER A 218 -4.79 5.40 2.27
CA SER A 218 -4.11 4.16 2.69
C SER A 218 -2.84 4.39 3.51
N TYR A 219 -2.19 5.55 3.39
CA TYR A 219 -0.90 5.82 4.03
C TYR A 219 -0.86 7.09 4.88
N GLY A 220 -1.87 7.97 4.78
CA GLY A 220 -2.03 9.13 5.65
C GLY A 220 -1.10 10.32 5.33
N PHE A 221 -0.58 10.40 4.10
CA PHE A 221 0.17 11.55 3.60
C PHE A 221 -0.19 11.87 2.15
N LEU A 222 0.28 13.00 1.64
CA LEU A 222 0.18 13.41 0.23
C LEU A 222 1.51 13.96 -0.26
N LEU A 223 1.69 13.99 -1.57
CA LEU A 223 2.83 14.60 -2.25
C LEU A 223 2.43 15.97 -2.80
N GLU A 224 3.33 16.94 -2.67
CA GLU A 224 3.15 18.27 -3.27
C GLU A 224 3.39 18.18 -4.77
N GLY A 225 2.44 18.67 -5.58
CA GLY A 225 2.55 18.64 -7.04
C GLY A 225 2.51 17.23 -7.65
N ASN A 226 1.76 16.30 -7.04
CA ASN A 226 1.63 14.93 -7.53
C ASN A 226 1.00 14.92 -8.94
N GLU A 227 1.77 14.47 -9.95
CA GLU A 227 1.33 14.41 -11.34
C GLU A 227 0.20 13.39 -11.59
N HIS A 228 0.02 12.45 -10.66
CA HIS A 228 -1.03 11.43 -10.73
C HIS A 228 -2.36 11.91 -10.14
N ASP A 229 -2.42 13.14 -9.61
CA ASP A 229 -3.68 13.72 -9.15
C ASP A 229 -4.65 13.89 -10.30
N VAL A 230 -5.89 13.48 -10.04
CA VAL A 230 -6.99 13.55 -11.00
C VAL A 230 -8.17 14.26 -10.37
N VAL A 231 -9.08 14.73 -11.22
CA VAL A 231 -10.44 15.10 -10.82
C VAL A 231 -11.38 14.30 -11.69
N SER A 232 -12.27 13.54 -11.06
CA SER A 232 -13.19 12.65 -11.76
C SER A 232 -14.62 13.19 -11.72
N PHE A 233 -15.33 12.93 -12.81
CA PHE A 233 -16.74 13.26 -12.96
C PHE A 233 -17.50 11.98 -13.27
N GLU A 234 -18.50 11.66 -12.46
CA GLU A 234 -19.39 10.55 -12.73
C GLU A 234 -20.37 10.90 -13.85
N HIS A 235 -20.83 9.87 -14.56
CA HIS A 235 -21.72 10.07 -15.70
C HIS A 235 -22.96 10.89 -15.33
N ASP A 236 -23.58 10.56 -14.19
CA ASP A 236 -24.78 11.23 -13.72
C ASP A 236 -24.52 12.70 -13.33
N GLU A 237 -23.35 13.00 -12.74
CA GLU A 237 -22.95 14.38 -12.42
C GLU A 237 -22.81 15.24 -13.69
N VAL A 238 -22.26 14.65 -14.76
CA VAL A 238 -22.15 15.32 -16.06
C VAL A 238 -23.54 15.57 -16.67
N ILE A 239 -24.43 14.58 -16.61
CA ILE A 239 -25.80 14.70 -17.12
C ILE A 239 -26.57 15.77 -16.35
N ASP A 240 -26.49 15.78 -15.02
CA ASP A 240 -27.16 16.75 -14.17
C ASP A 240 -26.64 18.18 -14.39
N ALA A 241 -25.33 18.33 -14.57
CA ALA A 241 -24.72 19.61 -14.92
C ALA A 241 -25.23 20.12 -16.29
N LEU A 242 -25.27 19.25 -17.31
CA LEU A 242 -25.77 19.61 -18.64
C LEU A 242 -27.26 19.97 -18.61
N ALA A 243 -28.08 19.20 -17.89
CA ALA A 243 -29.49 19.47 -17.71
C ALA A 243 -29.73 20.81 -17.00
N SER A 244 -28.91 21.12 -15.99
CA SER A 244 -28.94 22.39 -15.27
C SER A 244 -28.57 23.58 -16.16
N CYS A 245 -27.52 23.46 -16.98
CA CYS A 245 -27.14 24.49 -17.95
C CYS A 245 -28.26 24.75 -18.98
N ALA A 246 -28.89 23.70 -19.50
CA ALA A 246 -30.00 23.81 -20.44
C ALA A 246 -31.23 24.49 -19.82
N ALA A 247 -31.54 24.19 -18.55
CA ALA A 247 -32.66 24.79 -17.82
C ALA A 247 -32.44 26.27 -17.49
N GLN A 248 -31.19 26.71 -17.31
CA GLN A 248 -30.85 28.10 -17.00
C GLN A 248 -30.81 29.02 -18.24
N GLY A 249 -31.07 28.49 -19.44
CA GLY A 249 -31.08 29.29 -20.67
C GLY A 249 -29.70 29.86 -21.03
N ALA A 250 -28.63 29.31 -20.47
CA ALA A 250 -27.27 29.65 -20.85
C ALA A 250 -27.04 29.10 -22.27
N ALA A 251 -27.32 29.93 -23.28
CA ALA A 251 -26.73 29.72 -24.59
C ALA A 251 -25.21 29.60 -24.37
N PRO A 252 -24.53 28.61 -24.97
CA PRO A 252 -23.08 28.57 -24.90
C PRO A 252 -22.61 29.93 -25.41
N GLU A 253 -21.98 30.72 -24.54
CA GLU A 253 -21.22 31.87 -24.98
C GLU A 253 -20.12 31.27 -25.84
N GLN A 254 -20.35 31.24 -27.16
CA GLN A 254 -19.32 30.98 -28.13
C GLN A 254 -18.37 32.16 -27.99
N ALA A 255 -17.44 32.10 -27.03
CA ALA A 255 -16.25 32.91 -27.08
C ALA A 255 -15.68 32.66 -28.48
N PRO A 256 -15.64 33.67 -29.35
CA PRO A 256 -15.15 33.47 -30.69
C PRO A 256 -13.75 32.88 -30.56
N LEU A 257 -13.41 31.87 -31.36
CA LEU A 257 -12.09 31.20 -31.34
C LEU A 257 -10.90 32.17 -31.40
N SER A 258 -11.14 33.42 -31.80
CA SER A 258 -10.21 34.55 -31.74
C SER A 258 -9.76 34.93 -30.33
N ASP A 259 -10.56 34.65 -29.29
CA ASP A 259 -10.36 35.13 -27.92
C ASP A 259 -9.71 34.06 -27.02
N LEU A 260 -9.55 32.83 -27.54
CA LEU A 260 -8.83 31.75 -26.85
C LEU A 260 -7.32 31.96 -26.97
N THR A 261 -6.65 31.93 -25.84
CA THR A 261 -5.18 31.90 -25.78
C THR A 261 -4.63 30.64 -26.42
N SER A 262 -3.36 30.66 -26.81
CA SER A 262 -2.67 29.53 -27.43
C SER A 262 -2.74 28.24 -26.58
N GLU A 263 -2.73 28.38 -25.25
CA GLU A 263 -2.84 27.26 -24.31
C GLU A 263 -4.25 26.67 -24.25
N GLN A 264 -5.28 27.52 -24.28
CA GLN A 264 -6.68 27.06 -24.29
C GLN A 264 -7.04 26.31 -25.58
N ARG A 265 -6.37 26.61 -26.70
CA ARG A 265 -6.53 25.86 -27.96
C ARG A 265 -5.89 24.47 -27.92
N TRP A 266 -4.86 24.26 -27.11
CA TRP A 266 -4.20 22.96 -26.95
C TRP A 266 -5.02 21.96 -26.13
N LEU A 267 -5.79 22.44 -25.15
CA LEU A 267 -6.63 21.60 -24.28
C LEU A 267 -7.88 21.01 -24.98
N MET A 268 -8.22 21.48 -26.18
CA MET A 268 -9.40 21.03 -26.94
C MET A 268 -9.06 20.18 -28.19
N ALA A 269 -7.78 19.87 -28.41
CA ALA A 269 -7.30 19.02 -29.51
C ALA A 269 -6.86 17.66 -28.97
#